data_AF-A0A8T9C1C8-F1
#
_entry.id   AF-A0A8T9C1C8-F1
#
_cell.length_a   1.000
_cell.length_b   1.000
_cell.length_c   1.000
_cell.angle_alpha   90.00
_cell.angle_beta   90.00
_cell.angle_gamma   90.00
#
_symmetry.space_group_name_H-M   'P 1'
#
loop_
_entity.id
_entity.type
_entity.pdbx_description
1 polymer ?
#
loop_
_entity_poly.entity_id
_entity_poly.type
_entity_poly.pdbx_seq_one_letter_code
_entity_poly.pdbx_strand_id
1 'polypeptide(L)'
;MLSPVFLSLLVSAASATLYTPISTTCPSTSLVRAASGLSDNEEAYRVSRKAVADEALKAWLTSTDSGFGTAELPTVALTTSGGGYRSMLSGAGVIQGLDSRDSNVSTSGLFQALTYQAGLSGGSWLLTSISGNNYPTVSNLRDTLWEQALQDSLFDPGELWAAVNDIRIVDDIASKEAAGFDTTLTDPWGRLLGYQFYKQDDGGAGVTWSSVTTFSNFTSHAVPYPVITALGVKVWEGQCLPGPNATTYEFTPYEFGSWDSDVSAFTPTEYLGTSLKGGVPTSALCTTNYDNIGYITGTSSNLFSELCTDLPAPANSSTDVAATLEAVLDKIHE
;
A
#
# COMPACT_ATOMS: atom_id res chain seq x y z
N MET A 1 -33.30 48.09 25.67
CA MET A 1 -32.45 48.00 24.48
C MET A 1 -31.12 47.42 24.90
N LEU A 2 -30.82 46.18 24.51
CA LEU A 2 -29.49 45.55 24.42
C LEU A 2 -29.73 44.13 23.86
N SER A 3 -29.42 43.95 22.58
CA SER A 3 -29.50 42.66 21.86
C SER A 3 -28.42 41.69 22.36
N PRO A 4 -28.68 40.37 22.36
CA PRO A 4 -27.61 39.40 22.46
C PRO A 4 -26.93 39.25 21.10
N VAL A 5 -25.62 39.43 21.08
CA VAL A 5 -24.75 39.11 19.94
C VAL A 5 -24.63 37.59 19.86
N PHE A 6 -25.23 36.99 18.85
CA PHE A 6 -24.96 35.61 18.48
C PHE A 6 -23.54 35.55 17.89
N LEU A 7 -22.62 34.96 18.63
CA LEU A 7 -21.32 34.56 18.10
C LEU A 7 -21.53 33.28 17.28
N SER A 8 -21.76 33.44 15.98
CA SER A 8 -21.75 32.33 15.04
C SER A 8 -20.34 31.74 14.97
N LEU A 9 -20.15 30.55 15.55
CA LEU A 9 -19.01 29.70 15.24
C LEU A 9 -19.08 29.34 13.75
N LEU A 10 -18.24 29.99 12.96
CA LEU A 10 -17.85 29.47 11.65
C LEU A 10 -16.96 28.26 11.91
N VAL A 11 -17.55 27.06 11.88
CA VAL A 11 -16.78 25.84 11.60
C VAL A 11 -16.31 26.02 10.16
N SER A 12 -15.06 26.43 9.99
CA SER A 12 -14.36 26.30 8.72
C SER A 12 -14.37 24.82 8.40
N ALA A 13 -15.17 24.38 7.42
CA ALA A 13 -14.98 23.08 6.82
C ALA A 13 -13.52 23.05 6.33
N ALA A 14 -12.68 22.19 6.92
CA ALA A 14 -11.36 21.95 6.38
C ALA A 14 -11.54 21.56 4.91
N SER A 15 -10.85 22.26 4.01
CA SER A 15 -10.88 21.91 2.59
C SER A 15 -10.36 20.48 2.44
N ALA A 16 -11.10 19.62 1.74
CA ALA A 16 -10.72 18.23 1.55
C ALA A 16 -9.30 18.15 0.96
N THR A 17 -8.41 17.42 1.65
CA THR A 17 -7.06 17.13 1.14
C THR A 17 -7.09 16.01 0.11
N LEU A 18 -5.99 15.79 -0.61
CA LEU A 18 -5.88 14.70 -1.58
C LEU A 18 -5.97 13.30 -0.94
N TYR A 19 -5.69 13.18 0.36
CA TYR A 19 -5.84 11.96 1.14
C TYR A 19 -7.29 11.63 1.50
N THR A 20 -8.19 12.61 1.38
CA THR A 20 -9.57 12.49 1.87
C THR A 20 -10.38 11.57 0.95
N PRO A 21 -11.03 10.52 1.48
CA PRO A 21 -11.94 9.72 0.68
C PRO A 21 -13.12 10.56 0.20
N ILE A 22 -13.56 10.33 -1.03
CA ILE A 22 -14.63 11.10 -1.66
C ILE A 22 -15.78 10.19 -2.12
N SER A 23 -16.96 10.78 -2.31
CA SER A 23 -18.11 10.07 -2.86
C SER A 23 -18.18 10.20 -4.38
N THR A 24 -18.32 9.07 -5.07
CA THR A 24 -18.59 8.97 -6.51
C THR A 24 -19.85 8.16 -6.78
N THR A 25 -20.34 8.15 -8.01
CA THR A 25 -21.47 7.28 -8.40
C THR A 25 -21.01 5.81 -8.44
N CYS A 26 -21.74 4.94 -7.75
CA CYS A 26 -21.46 3.50 -7.80
C CYS A 26 -21.68 2.91 -9.20
N PRO A 27 -20.94 1.87 -9.59
CA PRO A 27 -21.31 1.08 -10.76
C PRO A 27 -22.65 0.39 -10.54
N SER A 28 -23.33 0.04 -11.63
CA SER A 28 -24.62 -0.66 -11.58
C SER A 28 -24.50 -2.16 -11.26
N THR A 29 -23.28 -2.68 -11.24
CA THR A 29 -22.96 -4.09 -10.94
C THR A 29 -22.69 -4.30 -9.46
N SER A 30 -22.76 -5.56 -9.00
CA SER A 30 -22.28 -5.90 -7.65
C SER A 30 -20.80 -5.55 -7.53
N LEU A 31 -20.42 -5.06 -6.35
CA LEU A 31 -19.02 -4.80 -5.99
C LEU A 31 -18.32 -6.02 -5.39
N VAL A 32 -19.01 -7.15 -5.26
CA VAL A 32 -18.42 -8.36 -4.67
C VAL A 32 -18.45 -9.49 -5.68
N ARG A 33 -17.29 -10.11 -5.89
CA ARG A 33 -17.18 -11.38 -6.61
C ARG A 33 -16.72 -12.49 -5.69
N ALA A 34 -17.08 -13.73 -6.01
CA ALA A 34 -16.56 -14.90 -5.33
C ALA A 34 -15.08 -15.13 -5.68
N ALA A 35 -14.32 -15.67 -4.73
CA ALA A 35 -12.93 -16.09 -4.89
C ALA A 35 -12.80 -17.44 -5.63
N SER A 36 -13.39 -17.57 -6.82
CA SER A 36 -13.40 -18.81 -7.61
C SER A 36 -12.43 -18.81 -8.80
N GLY A 37 -11.59 -17.79 -8.91
CA GLY A 37 -10.65 -17.55 -10.00
C GLY A 37 -10.16 -16.10 -9.98
N LEU A 38 -9.22 -15.77 -10.88
CA LEU A 38 -8.79 -14.40 -11.10
C LEU A 38 -9.95 -13.55 -11.63
N SER A 39 -9.90 -12.25 -11.40
CA SER A 39 -10.80 -11.33 -12.09
C SER A 39 -10.47 -11.19 -13.56
N ASP A 40 -11.44 -10.75 -14.35
CA ASP A 40 -11.26 -10.48 -15.78
C ASP A 40 -10.12 -9.47 -16.01
N ASN A 41 -9.98 -8.46 -15.14
CA ASN A 41 -8.94 -7.45 -15.24
C ASN A 41 -7.54 -8.03 -14.94
N GLU A 42 -7.41 -8.83 -13.87
CA GLU A 42 -6.13 -9.48 -13.58
C GLU A 42 -5.77 -10.51 -14.65
N GLU A 43 -6.73 -11.32 -15.10
CA GLU A 43 -6.50 -12.32 -16.15
C GLU A 43 -6.07 -11.66 -17.47
N ALA A 44 -6.72 -10.57 -17.88
CA ALA A 44 -6.33 -9.79 -19.05
C ALA A 44 -4.91 -9.22 -18.93
N TYR A 45 -4.57 -8.69 -17.75
CA TYR A 45 -3.21 -8.20 -17.47
C TYR A 45 -2.19 -9.34 -17.51
N ARG A 46 -2.48 -10.45 -16.82
CA ARG A 46 -1.62 -11.64 -16.71
C ARG A 46 -1.29 -12.18 -18.08
N VAL A 47 -2.27 -12.35 -18.97
CA VAL A 47 -2.05 -12.84 -20.34
C VAL A 47 -1.13 -11.90 -21.12
N SER A 48 -1.41 -10.59 -21.08
CA SER A 48 -0.63 -9.58 -21.81
C SER A 48 0.80 -9.48 -21.26
N ARG A 49 0.95 -9.50 -19.94
CA ARG A 49 2.25 -9.47 -19.26
C ARG A 49 3.04 -10.74 -19.48
N LYS A 50 2.41 -11.92 -19.43
CA LYS A 50 3.07 -13.21 -19.66
C LYS A 50 3.71 -13.28 -21.05
N ALA A 51 3.06 -12.72 -22.08
CA ALA A 51 3.64 -12.64 -23.42
C ALA A 51 4.96 -11.83 -23.45
N VAL A 52 5.01 -10.71 -22.72
CA VAL A 52 6.24 -9.90 -22.59
C VAL A 52 7.30 -10.63 -21.75
N ALA A 53 6.88 -11.23 -20.64
CA ALA A 53 7.74 -11.94 -19.71
C ALA A 53 8.40 -13.18 -20.35
N ASP A 54 7.67 -13.90 -21.21
CA ASP A 54 8.18 -15.11 -21.87
C ASP A 54 9.27 -14.79 -22.88
N GLU A 55 9.14 -13.72 -23.65
CA GLU A 55 10.22 -13.28 -24.55
C GLU A 55 11.48 -12.87 -23.78
N ALA A 56 11.31 -12.18 -22.65
CA ALA A 56 12.43 -11.82 -21.77
C ALA A 56 13.07 -13.06 -21.13
N LEU A 57 12.27 -14.02 -20.64
CA LEU A 57 12.77 -15.24 -20.02
C LEU A 57 13.51 -16.12 -21.03
N LYS A 58 12.96 -16.25 -22.25
CA LYS A 58 13.61 -16.95 -23.36
C LYS A 58 14.98 -16.37 -23.68
N ALA A 59 15.07 -15.05 -23.80
CA ALA A 59 16.33 -14.36 -24.07
C ALA A 59 17.34 -14.59 -22.95
N TRP A 60 16.92 -14.43 -21.69
CA TRP A 60 17.76 -14.61 -20.51
C TRP A 60 18.27 -16.06 -20.34
N LEU A 61 17.39 -17.05 -20.56
CA LEU A 61 17.78 -18.47 -20.55
C LEU A 61 18.78 -18.77 -21.66
N THR A 62 18.54 -18.29 -22.87
CA THR A 62 19.44 -18.51 -24.02
C THR A 62 20.83 -17.89 -23.78
N SER A 63 20.91 -16.72 -23.14
CA SER A 63 22.19 -16.11 -22.77
C SER A 63 22.90 -16.83 -21.63
N THR A 64 22.16 -17.53 -20.77
CA THR A 64 22.72 -18.29 -19.64
C THR A 64 23.20 -19.67 -20.09
N ASP A 65 22.36 -20.42 -20.79
CA ASP A 65 22.67 -21.70 -21.41
C ASP A 65 21.70 -21.97 -22.58
N SER A 66 22.26 -22.03 -23.80
CA SER A 66 21.50 -22.35 -25.02
C SER A 66 20.86 -23.74 -25.03
N GLY A 67 21.19 -24.62 -24.08
CA GLY A 67 20.58 -25.94 -23.90
C GLY A 67 19.20 -25.91 -23.24
N PHE A 68 18.77 -24.77 -22.67
CA PHE A 68 17.43 -24.66 -22.08
C PHE A 68 16.31 -24.73 -23.13
N GLY A 69 15.28 -25.53 -22.84
CA GLY A 69 14.05 -25.57 -23.64
C GLY A 69 13.23 -24.30 -23.45
N THR A 70 12.84 -23.65 -24.55
CA THR A 70 12.10 -22.37 -24.54
C THR A 70 10.76 -22.43 -25.27
N ALA A 71 10.23 -23.65 -25.48
CA ALA A 71 8.94 -23.87 -26.14
C ALA A 71 7.75 -23.58 -25.20
N GLU A 72 7.88 -23.92 -23.92
CA GLU A 72 6.89 -23.67 -22.87
C GLU A 72 7.62 -23.09 -21.66
N LEU A 73 7.24 -21.89 -21.25
CA LEU A 73 7.92 -21.15 -20.19
C LEU A 73 7.01 -20.98 -18.96
N PRO A 74 7.55 -21.13 -17.74
CA PRO A 74 6.77 -20.98 -16.53
C PRO A 74 6.37 -19.52 -16.28
N THR A 75 5.32 -19.32 -15.49
CA THR A 75 5.07 -18.03 -14.84
C THR A 75 6.08 -17.86 -13.71
N VAL A 76 6.90 -16.82 -13.78
CA VAL A 76 7.88 -16.50 -12.73
C VAL A 76 7.37 -15.33 -11.91
N ALA A 77 7.49 -15.44 -10.59
CA ALA A 77 7.13 -14.39 -9.64
C ALA A 77 8.31 -14.09 -8.71
N LEU A 78 8.41 -12.84 -8.26
CA LEU A 78 9.34 -12.42 -7.22
C LEU A 78 8.55 -12.04 -5.97
N THR A 79 8.99 -12.48 -4.80
CA THR A 79 8.41 -12.05 -3.52
C THR A 79 9.49 -11.50 -2.60
N THR A 80 9.15 -10.41 -1.91
CA THR A 80 10.00 -9.78 -0.89
C THR A 80 9.31 -9.89 0.46
N SER A 81 10.01 -10.48 1.44
CA SER A 81 9.49 -10.71 2.79
C SER A 81 9.31 -9.42 3.60
N GLY A 82 8.78 -9.53 4.82
CA GLY A 82 8.83 -8.46 5.82
C GLY A 82 10.23 -8.21 6.38
N GLY A 83 10.35 -7.17 7.22
CA GLY A 83 11.60 -6.80 7.90
C GLY A 83 12.04 -5.35 7.71
N GLY A 84 11.09 -4.41 7.61
CA GLY A 84 11.33 -2.96 7.49
C GLY A 84 12.35 -2.57 6.41
N TYR A 85 13.17 -1.54 6.68
CA TYR A 85 14.17 -1.05 5.73
C TYR A 85 15.17 -2.12 5.30
N ARG A 86 15.51 -3.08 6.17
CA ARG A 86 16.43 -4.17 5.81
C ARG A 86 15.87 -5.00 4.66
N SER A 87 14.60 -5.38 4.75
CA SER A 87 13.95 -6.13 3.67
C SER A 87 13.80 -5.28 2.42
N MET A 88 13.37 -4.03 2.57
CA MET A 88 13.23 -3.08 1.47
C MET A 88 14.56 -2.91 0.70
N LEU A 89 15.64 -2.55 1.38
CA LEU A 89 16.94 -2.25 0.76
C LEU A 89 17.62 -3.51 0.21
N SER A 90 17.52 -4.64 0.92
CA SER A 90 18.03 -5.92 0.40
C SER A 90 17.26 -6.36 -0.84
N GLY A 91 15.94 -6.24 -0.84
CA GLY A 91 15.10 -6.53 -1.99
C GLY A 91 15.38 -5.59 -3.16
N ALA A 92 15.63 -4.31 -2.88
CA ALA A 92 16.02 -3.33 -3.91
C ALA A 92 17.34 -3.73 -4.58
N GLY A 93 18.34 -4.15 -3.82
CA GLY A 93 19.60 -4.66 -4.38
C GLY A 93 19.41 -5.90 -5.28
N VAL A 94 18.51 -6.81 -4.90
CA VAL A 94 18.13 -7.95 -5.76
C VAL A 94 17.50 -7.44 -7.05
N ILE A 95 16.47 -6.59 -6.98
CA ILE A 95 15.80 -6.04 -8.17
C ILE A 95 16.80 -5.31 -9.08
N GLN A 96 17.69 -4.49 -8.52
CA GLN A 96 18.74 -3.79 -9.26
C GLN A 96 19.58 -4.78 -10.08
N GLY A 97 20.03 -5.88 -9.46
CA GLY A 97 20.82 -6.92 -10.14
C GLY A 97 20.03 -7.76 -11.16
N LEU A 98 18.70 -7.84 -11.04
CA LEU A 98 17.84 -8.54 -12.01
C LEU A 98 17.38 -7.63 -13.16
N ASP A 99 17.36 -6.31 -12.98
CA ASP A 99 16.82 -5.36 -13.95
C ASP A 99 17.87 -4.95 -14.98
N SER A 100 17.63 -5.27 -16.26
CA SER A 100 18.54 -4.88 -17.35
C SER A 100 18.61 -3.36 -17.60
N ARG A 101 17.66 -2.59 -17.05
CA ARG A 101 17.71 -1.11 -17.08
C ARG A 101 18.72 -0.54 -16.07
N ASP A 102 19.13 -1.33 -15.09
CA ASP A 102 19.86 -0.86 -13.90
C ASP A 102 21.14 -1.66 -13.60
N SER A 103 21.35 -2.77 -14.30
CA SER A 103 22.56 -3.59 -14.17
C SER A 103 22.93 -4.27 -15.49
N ASN A 104 24.18 -4.70 -15.58
CA ASN A 104 24.73 -5.48 -16.70
C ASN A 104 25.55 -6.68 -16.17
N VAL A 105 24.98 -7.40 -15.21
CA VAL A 105 25.53 -8.64 -14.63
C VAL A 105 24.82 -9.86 -15.23
N SER A 106 25.28 -11.07 -14.90
CA SER A 106 24.71 -12.30 -15.48
C SER A 106 23.22 -12.53 -15.17
N THR A 107 22.70 -11.92 -14.11
CA THR A 107 21.28 -12.00 -13.73
C THR A 107 20.40 -10.91 -14.35
N SER A 108 21.00 -9.91 -15.01
CA SER A 108 20.28 -8.79 -15.61
C SER A 108 19.35 -9.27 -16.73
N GLY A 109 18.12 -8.77 -16.75
CA GLY A 109 17.05 -9.17 -17.67
C GLY A 109 16.01 -10.09 -17.03
N LEU A 110 16.31 -10.72 -15.89
CA LEU A 110 15.37 -11.60 -15.20
C LEU A 110 14.18 -10.82 -14.60
N PHE A 111 14.35 -9.54 -14.24
CA PHE A 111 13.22 -8.72 -13.78
C PHE A 111 12.15 -8.56 -14.88
N GLN A 112 12.59 -8.37 -16.13
CA GLN A 112 11.68 -8.30 -17.29
C GLN A 112 10.96 -9.63 -17.56
N ALA A 113 11.46 -10.75 -17.04
CA ALA A 113 10.84 -12.08 -17.12
C ALA A 113 9.78 -12.35 -16.03
N LEU A 114 9.57 -11.44 -15.08
CA LEU A 114 8.60 -11.62 -14.01
C LEU A 114 7.17 -11.31 -14.48
N THR A 115 6.22 -12.18 -14.15
CA THR A 115 4.77 -11.94 -14.35
C THR A 115 4.13 -11.31 -13.13
N TYR A 116 4.55 -11.72 -11.93
CA TYR A 116 4.02 -11.22 -10.65
C TYR A 116 5.14 -10.74 -9.72
N GLN A 117 4.82 -9.76 -8.89
CA GLN A 117 5.68 -9.32 -7.81
C GLN A 117 4.85 -9.12 -6.54
N ALA A 118 5.23 -9.79 -5.46
CA ALA A 118 4.50 -9.73 -4.20
C ALA A 118 5.37 -9.19 -3.06
N GLY A 119 4.74 -8.57 -2.07
CA GLY A 119 5.44 -8.10 -0.88
C GLY A 119 4.53 -7.96 0.34
N LEU A 120 5.14 -8.03 1.53
CA LEU A 120 4.50 -7.70 2.80
C LEU A 120 5.46 -6.94 3.70
N SER A 121 4.95 -6.10 4.59
CA SER A 121 5.75 -5.29 5.52
C SER A 121 6.88 -4.54 4.78
N GLY A 122 8.15 -4.67 5.17
CA GLY A 122 9.28 -4.04 4.45
C GLY A 122 9.35 -4.38 2.95
N GLY A 123 8.83 -5.54 2.53
CA GLY A 123 8.69 -5.89 1.11
C GLY A 123 7.57 -5.12 0.41
N SER A 124 6.49 -4.76 1.12
CA SER A 124 5.46 -3.86 0.58
C SER A 124 5.99 -2.44 0.44
N TRP A 125 6.89 -1.98 1.32
CA TRP A 125 7.54 -0.67 1.19
C TRP A 125 8.32 -0.55 -0.11
N LEU A 126 9.11 -1.58 -0.43
CA LEU A 126 9.80 -1.66 -1.72
C LEU A 126 8.81 -1.68 -2.89
N LEU A 127 7.83 -2.58 -2.83
CA LEU A 127 6.87 -2.79 -3.91
C LEU A 127 6.06 -1.52 -4.20
N THR A 128 5.57 -0.82 -3.19
CA THR A 128 4.83 0.43 -3.38
C THR A 128 5.72 1.58 -3.77
N SER A 129 6.96 1.67 -3.24
CA SER A 129 7.89 2.71 -3.67
C SER A 129 8.23 2.58 -5.17
N ILE A 130 8.39 1.37 -5.71
CA ILE A 130 8.58 1.22 -7.16
C ILE A 130 7.28 1.46 -7.93
N SER A 131 6.15 0.86 -7.53
CA SER A 131 4.93 0.93 -8.32
C SER A 131 4.24 2.29 -8.26
N GLY A 132 4.21 2.92 -7.08
CA GLY A 132 3.67 4.27 -6.84
C GLY A 132 4.42 5.38 -7.58
N ASN A 133 5.68 5.14 -7.96
CA ASN A 133 6.49 6.06 -8.75
C ASN A 133 6.54 5.69 -10.25
N ASN A 134 5.65 4.80 -10.72
CA ASN A 134 5.63 4.29 -12.11
C ASN A 134 6.93 3.54 -12.49
N TYR A 135 7.40 2.65 -11.62
CA TYR A 135 8.52 1.71 -11.82
C TYR A 135 9.83 2.31 -12.39
N PRO A 136 10.38 3.38 -11.77
CA PRO A 136 11.75 3.80 -12.04
C PRO A 136 12.74 2.68 -11.66
N THR A 137 14.00 2.80 -12.07
CA THR A 137 15.04 1.88 -11.62
C THR A 137 15.37 2.09 -10.15
N VAL A 138 15.96 1.08 -9.51
CA VAL A 138 16.36 1.15 -8.10
C VAL A 138 17.41 2.24 -7.90
N SER A 139 18.40 2.36 -8.79
CA SER A 139 19.38 3.46 -8.73
C SER A 139 18.70 4.82 -8.83
N ASN A 140 17.69 4.98 -9.69
CA ASN A 140 16.97 6.24 -9.80
C ASN A 140 16.22 6.59 -8.51
N LEU A 141 15.55 5.64 -7.86
CA LEU A 141 14.89 5.89 -6.58
C LEU A 141 15.88 6.18 -5.46
N ARG A 142 17.01 5.43 -5.42
CA ARG A 142 18.11 5.71 -4.50
C ARG A 142 18.56 7.17 -4.62
N ASP A 143 18.94 7.59 -5.81
CA ASP A 143 19.59 8.88 -6.06
C ASP A 143 18.63 10.07 -5.97
N THR A 144 17.34 9.86 -6.22
CA THR A 144 16.36 10.97 -6.33
C THR A 144 15.37 11.04 -5.19
N LEU A 145 15.35 10.05 -4.29
CA LEU A 145 14.40 10.00 -3.19
C LEU A 145 15.00 9.38 -1.93
N TRP A 146 15.39 8.10 -1.97
CA TRP A 146 15.70 7.34 -0.76
C TRP A 146 16.96 7.82 -0.05
N GLU A 147 18.02 8.25 -0.76
CA GLU A 147 19.24 8.74 -0.12
C GLU A 147 18.99 9.94 0.79
N GLN A 148 18.05 10.82 0.44
CA GLN A 148 17.68 11.95 1.29
C GLN A 148 16.62 11.53 2.30
N ALA A 149 15.55 10.89 1.86
CA ALA A 149 14.37 10.66 2.70
C ALA A 149 14.58 9.57 3.77
N LEU A 150 15.60 8.73 3.63
CA LEU A 150 15.96 7.71 4.63
C LEU A 150 17.06 8.17 5.60
N GLN A 151 17.62 9.37 5.44
CA GLN A 151 18.57 9.93 6.43
C GLN A 151 17.89 10.17 7.76
N ASP A 152 16.69 10.74 7.71
CA ASP A 152 15.85 11.04 8.87
C ASP A 152 15.00 9.80 9.16
N SER A 153 15.62 8.85 9.84
CA SER A 153 14.99 7.56 10.14
C SER A 153 13.71 7.78 10.94
N LEU A 154 12.57 7.27 10.45
CA LEU A 154 11.31 7.21 11.22
C LEU A 154 11.43 6.38 12.51
N PHE A 155 12.54 5.70 12.71
CA PHE A 155 12.87 4.96 13.92
C PHE A 155 13.74 5.77 14.91
N ASP A 156 14.15 6.99 14.54
CA ASP A 156 14.70 7.96 15.49
C ASP A 156 13.52 8.69 16.16
N PRO A 157 13.37 8.62 17.49
CA PRO A 157 12.28 9.27 18.21
C PRO A 157 12.16 10.78 17.95
N GLY A 158 13.29 11.48 17.81
CA GLY A 158 13.31 12.93 17.57
C GLY A 158 12.79 13.31 16.18
N GLU A 159 13.21 12.56 15.16
CA GLU A 159 12.76 12.75 13.77
C GLU A 159 11.32 12.31 13.58
N LEU A 160 10.93 11.20 14.21
CA LEU A 160 9.55 10.74 14.23
C LEU A 160 8.63 11.81 14.82
N TRP A 161 8.99 12.38 15.97
CA TRP A 161 8.22 13.43 16.64
C TRP A 161 8.05 14.67 15.76
N ALA A 162 9.10 15.09 15.05
CA ALA A 162 9.00 16.21 14.12
C ALA A 162 8.08 15.87 12.93
N ALA A 163 8.18 14.66 12.40
CA ALA A 163 7.45 14.23 11.23
C ALA A 163 5.95 14.00 11.49
N VAL A 164 5.57 13.41 12.63
CA VAL A 164 4.15 13.22 13.02
C VAL A 164 3.42 14.53 13.30
N ASN A 165 4.15 15.56 13.72
CA ASN A 165 3.61 16.90 13.95
C ASN A 165 3.66 17.78 12.69
N ASP A 166 4.05 17.22 11.53
CA ASP A 166 3.93 17.93 10.26
C ASP A 166 2.45 18.25 10.01
N ILE A 167 2.16 19.54 9.86
CA ILE A 167 0.80 20.05 9.67
C ILE A 167 0.09 19.39 8.49
N ARG A 168 0.82 18.93 7.47
CA ARG A 168 0.26 18.25 6.30
C ARG A 168 -0.34 16.89 6.67
N ILE A 169 0.34 16.12 7.53
CA ILE A 169 -0.14 14.82 8.00
C ILE A 169 -1.34 15.01 8.93
N VAL A 170 -1.25 15.99 9.83
CA VAL A 170 -2.36 16.33 10.74
C VAL A 170 -3.61 16.75 9.96
N ASP A 171 -3.46 17.61 8.95
CA ASP A 171 -4.56 18.06 8.09
C ASP A 171 -5.16 16.90 7.27
N ASP A 172 -4.34 16.00 6.74
CA ASP A 172 -4.80 14.80 6.01
C ASP A 172 -5.69 13.92 6.90
N ILE A 173 -5.25 13.64 8.13
CA ILE A 173 -5.99 12.81 9.09
C ILE A 173 -7.28 13.51 9.52
N ALA A 174 -7.20 14.78 9.90
CA ALA A 174 -8.36 15.58 10.30
C ALA A 174 -9.40 15.70 9.17
N SER A 175 -8.95 15.81 7.92
CA SER A 175 -9.83 15.87 6.76
C SER A 175 -10.54 14.54 6.48
N LYS A 176 -9.85 13.40 6.69
CA LYS A 176 -10.47 12.06 6.62
C LYS A 176 -11.53 11.86 7.72
N GLU A 177 -11.25 12.28 8.95
CA GLU A 177 -12.23 12.26 10.06
C GLU A 177 -13.43 13.16 9.76
N ALA A 178 -13.19 14.37 9.25
CA ALA A 178 -14.24 15.31 8.87
C ALA A 178 -15.13 14.78 7.74
N ALA A 179 -14.59 13.92 6.87
CA ALA A 179 -15.34 13.19 5.84
C ALA A 179 -16.13 11.99 6.38
N GLY A 180 -16.02 11.69 7.69
CA GLY A 180 -16.80 10.66 8.38
C GLY A 180 -16.18 9.27 8.38
N PHE A 181 -14.88 9.15 8.10
CA PHE A 181 -14.16 7.89 8.14
C PHE A 181 -13.35 7.76 9.43
N ASP A 182 -13.33 6.57 10.00
CA ASP A 182 -12.48 6.25 11.14
C ASP A 182 -10.99 6.33 10.74
N THR A 183 -10.19 6.92 11.61
CA THR A 183 -8.74 7.00 11.53
C THR A 183 -8.10 6.13 12.62
N THR A 184 -6.91 5.66 12.34
CA THR A 184 -6.13 4.76 13.19
C THR A 184 -4.68 5.21 13.21
N LEU A 185 -3.83 4.60 14.03
CA LEU A 185 -2.38 4.84 13.97
C LEU A 185 -1.75 4.43 12.62
N THR A 186 -2.44 3.61 11.82
CA THR A 186 -2.01 3.26 10.47
C THR A 186 -2.07 4.46 9.51
N ASP A 187 -2.94 5.44 9.75
CA ASP A 187 -3.06 6.64 8.93
C ASP A 187 -1.79 7.51 8.99
N PRO A 188 -1.37 8.06 10.15
CA PRO A 188 -0.12 8.82 10.24
C PRO A 188 1.08 7.98 9.82
N TRP A 189 1.13 6.69 10.19
CA TRP A 189 2.20 5.79 9.77
C TRP A 189 2.32 5.67 8.25
N GLY A 190 1.21 5.44 7.56
CA GLY A 190 1.18 5.37 6.10
C GLY A 190 1.57 6.67 5.42
N ARG A 191 1.23 7.82 6.03
CA ARG A 191 1.66 9.15 5.53
C ARG A 191 3.15 9.38 5.72
N LEU A 192 3.70 9.05 6.88
CA LEU A 192 5.15 9.12 7.16
C LEU A 192 5.96 8.28 6.16
N LEU A 193 5.58 7.01 5.96
CA LEU A 193 6.19 6.15 4.95
C LEU A 193 6.07 6.76 3.54
N GLY A 194 4.95 7.44 3.27
CA GLY A 194 4.72 8.09 1.99
C GLY A 194 5.76 9.15 1.65
N TYR A 195 6.19 9.95 2.62
CA TYR A 195 7.26 10.95 2.44
C TYR A 195 8.63 10.33 2.16
N GLN A 196 8.84 9.06 2.50
CA GLN A 196 10.07 8.34 2.19
C GLN A 196 10.04 7.61 0.85
N PHE A 197 8.85 7.21 0.40
CA PHE A 197 8.71 6.25 -0.68
C PHE A 197 8.08 6.79 -1.96
N TYR A 198 7.46 7.97 -1.94
CA TYR A 198 6.80 8.57 -3.11
C TYR A 198 7.45 9.93 -3.45
N LYS A 199 7.67 10.18 -4.75
CA LYS A 199 8.37 11.39 -5.24
C LYS A 199 7.52 12.66 -5.18
N GLN A 200 6.23 12.53 -4.97
CA GLN A 200 5.33 13.69 -4.87
C GLN A 200 5.64 14.47 -3.58
N ASP A 201 5.65 15.80 -3.66
CA ASP A 201 5.98 16.68 -2.52
C ASP A 201 5.03 16.51 -1.33
N ASP A 202 3.85 15.97 -1.56
CA ASP A 202 2.84 15.63 -0.54
C ASP A 202 3.00 14.20 -0.01
N GLY A 203 4.09 13.49 -0.30
CA GLY A 203 4.30 12.12 0.15
C GLY A 203 3.25 11.15 -0.42
N GLY A 204 2.74 11.41 -1.62
CA GLY A 204 1.78 10.54 -2.30
C GLY A 204 0.36 10.59 -1.71
N ALA A 205 -0.06 11.73 -1.15
CA ALA A 205 -1.38 11.88 -0.53
C ALA A 205 -2.53 11.53 -1.51
N GLY A 206 -2.39 11.93 -2.77
CA GLY A 206 -3.34 11.63 -3.84
C GLY A 206 -3.07 10.36 -4.65
N VAL A 207 -2.04 9.57 -4.30
CA VAL A 207 -1.74 8.33 -5.03
C VAL A 207 -2.51 7.19 -4.41
N THR A 208 -3.33 6.52 -5.20
CA THR A 208 -4.11 5.36 -4.76
C THR A 208 -3.56 4.06 -5.34
N TRP A 209 -3.80 2.93 -4.69
CA TRP A 209 -3.38 1.64 -5.20
C TRP A 209 -4.07 1.29 -6.52
N SER A 210 -5.35 1.66 -6.66
CA SER A 210 -6.08 1.56 -7.93
C SER A 210 -5.52 2.45 -9.04
N SER A 211 -4.95 3.62 -8.71
CA SER A 211 -4.36 4.53 -9.72
C SER A 211 -3.14 3.95 -10.43
N VAL A 212 -2.47 2.94 -9.85
CA VAL A 212 -1.35 2.22 -10.49
C VAL A 212 -1.78 1.63 -11.84
N THR A 213 -3.05 1.28 -12.00
CA THR A 213 -3.61 0.77 -13.27
C THR A 213 -3.55 1.78 -14.42
N THR A 214 -3.39 3.07 -14.10
CA THR A 214 -3.29 4.17 -15.09
C THR A 214 -1.86 4.49 -15.50
N PHE A 215 -0.86 3.94 -14.79
CA PHE A 215 0.54 4.28 -15.01
C PHE A 215 1.06 3.66 -16.31
N SER A 216 1.98 4.36 -16.99
CA SER A 216 2.43 3.95 -18.33
C SER A 216 3.15 2.60 -18.35
N ASN A 217 3.94 2.29 -17.31
CA ASN A 217 4.60 0.99 -17.23
C ASN A 217 3.60 -0.15 -16.95
N PHE A 218 2.53 0.14 -16.20
CA PHE A 218 1.47 -0.84 -15.97
C PHE A 218 0.65 -1.08 -17.25
N THR A 219 0.13 -0.02 -17.87
CA THR A 219 -0.70 -0.12 -19.10
C THR A 219 0.04 -0.70 -20.30
N SER A 220 1.37 -0.55 -20.37
CA SER A 220 2.21 -1.20 -21.39
C SER A 220 2.64 -2.63 -21.04
N HIS A 221 2.24 -3.15 -19.87
CA HIS A 221 2.63 -4.47 -19.37
C HIS A 221 4.15 -4.65 -19.27
N ALA A 222 4.88 -3.56 -19.02
CA ALA A 222 6.34 -3.55 -18.92
C ALA A 222 6.85 -4.11 -17.58
N VAL A 223 5.96 -4.25 -16.60
CA VAL A 223 6.28 -4.55 -15.19
C VAL A 223 5.43 -5.72 -14.67
N PRO A 224 5.91 -6.47 -13.67
CA PRO A 224 5.13 -7.53 -13.06
C PRO A 224 3.87 -6.99 -12.34
N TYR A 225 2.81 -7.79 -12.31
CA TYR A 225 1.58 -7.47 -11.58
C TYR A 225 1.85 -7.42 -10.08
N PRO A 226 1.60 -6.28 -9.40
CA PRO A 226 1.96 -6.11 -8.00
C PRO A 226 0.86 -6.62 -7.05
N VAL A 227 1.27 -7.35 -6.02
CA VAL A 227 0.38 -7.89 -4.97
C VAL A 227 0.94 -7.56 -3.60
N ILE A 228 0.15 -6.91 -2.75
CA ILE A 228 0.49 -6.69 -1.34
C ILE A 228 -0.35 -7.64 -0.50
N THR A 229 0.24 -8.22 0.55
CA THR A 229 -0.48 -9.09 1.48
C THR A 229 -0.48 -8.52 2.89
N ALA A 230 -1.53 -8.84 3.65
CA ALA A 230 -1.63 -8.56 5.08
C ALA A 230 -2.46 -9.66 5.77
N LEU A 231 -2.38 -9.72 7.09
CA LEU A 231 -3.20 -10.61 7.92
C LEU A 231 -4.31 -9.84 8.62
N GLY A 232 -5.49 -10.44 8.67
CA GLY A 232 -6.63 -9.93 9.42
C GLY A 232 -6.53 -10.18 10.91
N VAL A 233 -6.98 -9.22 11.71
CA VAL A 233 -7.13 -9.34 13.16
C VAL A 233 -8.59 -9.12 13.53
N LYS A 234 -9.20 -10.06 14.25
CA LYS A 234 -10.60 -9.95 14.70
C LYS A 234 -10.68 -9.05 15.94
N VAL A 235 -10.40 -7.76 15.78
CA VAL A 235 -10.37 -6.77 16.88
C VAL A 235 -11.70 -6.66 17.63
N TRP A 236 -12.82 -6.93 16.94
CA TRP A 236 -14.16 -6.99 17.55
C TRP A 236 -14.36 -8.18 18.50
N GLU A 237 -13.48 -9.19 18.46
CA GLU A 237 -13.43 -10.30 19.41
C GLU A 237 -12.40 -10.05 20.54
N GLY A 238 -11.81 -8.86 20.60
CA GLY A 238 -10.74 -8.53 21.54
C GLY A 238 -9.37 -9.12 21.17
N GLN A 239 -9.21 -9.60 19.94
CA GLN A 239 -7.90 -10.04 19.43
C GLN A 239 -7.06 -8.83 19.04
N CYS A 240 -5.76 -8.96 19.21
CA CYS A 240 -4.82 -7.89 18.89
C CYS A 240 -3.75 -8.31 17.92
N LEU A 241 -3.38 -9.58 17.93
CA LEU A 241 -2.45 -10.17 16.98
C LEU A 241 -3.20 -11.11 16.05
N PRO A 242 -2.73 -11.27 14.80
CA PRO A 242 -3.27 -12.28 13.92
C PRO A 242 -3.07 -13.66 14.56
N GLY A 243 -4.15 -14.43 14.64
CA GLY A 243 -4.08 -15.82 15.09
C GLY A 243 -3.35 -16.72 14.09
N PRO A 244 -3.07 -17.99 14.46
CA PRO A 244 -2.38 -18.95 13.59
C PRO A 244 -3.14 -19.26 12.28
N ASN A 245 -4.46 -19.03 12.27
CA ASN A 245 -5.34 -19.17 11.10
C ASN A 245 -5.94 -17.82 10.71
N ALA A 246 -5.18 -16.73 10.88
CA ALA A 246 -5.63 -15.41 10.48
C ALA A 246 -5.92 -15.38 8.98
N THR A 247 -7.03 -14.74 8.62
CA THR A 247 -7.40 -14.51 7.22
C THR A 247 -6.32 -13.72 6.52
N THR A 248 -5.80 -14.25 5.41
CA THR A 248 -4.86 -13.54 4.55
C THR A 248 -5.63 -12.68 3.56
N TYR A 249 -5.32 -11.39 3.52
CA TYR A 249 -5.86 -10.45 2.56
C TYR A 249 -4.83 -10.09 1.50
N GLU A 250 -5.30 -9.94 0.28
CA GLU A 250 -4.53 -9.44 -0.85
C GLU A 250 -5.06 -8.05 -1.25
N PHE A 251 -4.13 -7.13 -1.51
CA PHE A 251 -4.38 -5.85 -2.15
C PHE A 251 -3.69 -5.87 -3.51
N THR A 252 -4.47 -5.82 -4.58
CA THR A 252 -4.00 -5.65 -5.95
C THR A 252 -4.54 -4.33 -6.51
N PRO A 253 -3.95 -3.76 -7.57
CA PRO A 253 -4.47 -2.52 -8.15
C PRO A 253 -5.92 -2.65 -8.64
N TYR A 254 -6.38 -3.88 -8.95
CA TYR A 254 -7.76 -4.10 -9.34
C TYR A 254 -8.66 -4.42 -8.16
N GLU A 255 -8.20 -5.21 -7.19
CA GLU A 255 -9.08 -5.84 -6.21
C GLU A 255 -8.44 -6.01 -4.83
N PHE A 256 -9.30 -5.96 -3.82
CA PHE A 256 -8.98 -6.30 -2.44
C PHE A 256 -9.87 -7.45 -2.00
N GLY A 257 -9.30 -8.42 -1.30
CA GLY A 257 -10.09 -9.54 -0.80
C GLY A 257 -9.26 -10.65 -0.24
N SER A 258 -9.86 -11.82 -0.15
CA SER A 258 -9.21 -13.00 0.41
C SER A 258 -9.72 -14.28 -0.24
N TRP A 259 -8.80 -15.21 -0.44
CA TRP A 259 -9.08 -16.58 -0.88
C TRP A 259 -9.55 -17.48 0.25
N ASP A 260 -9.37 -17.08 1.51
CA ASP A 260 -9.67 -17.93 2.67
C ASP A 260 -11.18 -18.10 2.86
N SER A 261 -11.59 -19.25 3.43
CA SER A 261 -13.00 -19.61 3.61
C SER A 261 -13.81 -18.63 4.47
N ASP A 262 -13.15 -17.86 5.33
CA ASP A 262 -13.79 -16.86 6.20
C ASP A 262 -14.35 -15.67 5.40
N VAL A 263 -13.78 -15.37 4.23
CA VAL A 263 -14.17 -14.23 3.37
C VAL A 263 -14.54 -14.71 1.96
N SER A 264 -13.63 -15.44 1.30
CA SER A 264 -13.83 -16.07 -0.03
C SER A 264 -14.42 -15.14 -1.08
N ALA A 265 -14.00 -13.87 -1.05
CA ALA A 265 -14.59 -12.82 -1.85
C ALA A 265 -13.59 -11.68 -2.09
N PHE A 266 -13.81 -10.98 -3.20
CA PHE A 266 -13.04 -9.81 -3.60
C PHE A 266 -13.98 -8.65 -3.97
N THR A 267 -13.48 -7.44 -3.77
CA THR A 267 -14.12 -6.18 -4.16
C THR A 267 -13.12 -5.31 -4.92
N PRO A 268 -13.55 -4.43 -5.85
CA PRO A 268 -12.64 -3.52 -6.51
C PRO A 268 -11.92 -2.62 -5.49
N THR A 269 -10.60 -2.51 -5.62
CA THR A 269 -9.75 -1.70 -4.73
C THR A 269 -10.17 -0.23 -4.76
N GLU A 270 -10.56 0.28 -5.93
CA GLU A 270 -11.03 1.66 -6.12
C GLU A 270 -12.20 2.03 -5.19
N TYR A 271 -13.04 1.05 -4.81
CA TYR A 271 -14.26 1.29 -4.03
C TYR A 271 -14.14 0.92 -2.54
N LEU A 272 -12.93 0.75 -2.03
CA LEU A 272 -12.71 0.53 -0.60
C LEU A 272 -13.32 1.66 0.25
N GLY A 273 -13.82 1.30 1.44
CA GLY A 273 -14.58 2.20 2.30
C GLY A 273 -16.06 2.34 1.94
N THR A 274 -16.54 1.70 0.86
CA THR A 274 -17.98 1.64 0.55
C THR A 274 -18.71 0.66 1.46
N SER A 275 -19.82 1.10 2.08
CA SER A 275 -20.70 0.21 2.85
C SER A 275 -21.53 -0.69 1.92
N LEU A 276 -21.48 -2.00 2.16
CA LEU A 276 -22.16 -3.02 1.35
C LEU A 276 -23.15 -3.83 2.19
N LYS A 277 -24.25 -4.25 1.57
CA LYS A 277 -25.20 -5.23 2.13
C LYS A 277 -25.49 -6.29 1.08
N GLY A 278 -25.11 -7.54 1.34
CA GLY A 278 -25.27 -8.64 0.38
C GLY A 278 -24.47 -8.43 -0.91
N GLY A 279 -23.32 -7.77 -0.84
CA GLY A 279 -22.46 -7.47 -1.99
C GLY A 279 -22.90 -6.29 -2.86
N VAL A 280 -23.92 -5.53 -2.42
CA VAL A 280 -24.44 -4.36 -3.14
C VAL A 280 -24.24 -3.10 -2.27
N PRO A 281 -23.85 -1.95 -2.86
CA PRO A 281 -23.77 -0.67 -2.15
C PRO A 281 -25.07 -0.32 -1.42
N THR A 282 -24.95 0.18 -0.19
CA THR A 282 -26.12 0.62 0.60
C THR A 282 -26.64 2.00 0.18
N SER A 283 -25.90 2.70 -0.67
CA SER A 283 -26.19 4.02 -1.24
C SER A 283 -25.93 4.00 -2.76
N ALA A 284 -26.46 4.99 -3.48
CA ALA A 284 -26.10 5.22 -4.88
C ALA A 284 -24.66 5.76 -5.04
N LEU A 285 -24.05 6.19 -3.93
CA LEU A 285 -22.70 6.71 -3.89
C LEU A 285 -21.74 5.70 -3.26
N CYS A 286 -20.59 5.55 -3.91
CA CYS A 286 -19.48 4.69 -3.49
C CYS A 286 -18.33 5.58 -3.04
N THR A 287 -17.52 5.07 -2.12
CA THR A 287 -16.31 5.73 -1.66
C THR A 287 -15.18 5.46 -2.66
N THR A 288 -14.40 6.48 -2.99
CA THR A 288 -13.10 6.35 -3.69
C THR A 288 -12.02 7.12 -2.94
N ASN A 289 -10.76 6.93 -3.32
CA ASN A 289 -9.55 7.48 -2.67
C ASN A 289 -9.29 6.95 -1.25
N TYR A 290 -10.09 6.01 -0.74
CA TYR A 290 -9.80 5.33 0.52
C TYR A 290 -8.54 4.44 0.42
N ASP A 291 -8.28 3.91 -0.77
CA ASP A 291 -7.16 3.04 -1.12
C ASP A 291 -5.85 3.81 -1.34
N ASN A 292 -5.59 4.86 -0.54
CA ASN A 292 -4.31 5.56 -0.57
C ASN A 292 -3.16 4.56 -0.45
N ILE A 293 -2.18 4.68 -1.33
CA ILE A 293 -1.10 3.70 -1.45
C ILE A 293 -0.29 3.61 -0.15
N GLY A 294 -0.03 4.75 0.52
CA GLY A 294 0.65 4.80 1.81
C GLY A 294 -0.14 4.13 2.93
N TYR A 295 -1.47 4.28 2.96
CA TYR A 295 -2.33 3.59 3.93
C TYR A 295 -2.29 2.07 3.75
N ILE A 296 -2.32 1.57 2.51
CA ILE A 296 -2.17 0.14 2.22
C ILE A 296 -0.77 -0.37 2.59
N THR A 297 0.29 0.38 2.27
CA THR A 297 1.65 0.08 2.70
C THR A 297 1.73 -0.04 4.22
N GLY A 298 1.21 0.97 4.93
CA GLY A 298 1.17 1.03 6.39
C GLY A 298 0.34 -0.09 7.02
N THR A 299 -0.74 -0.51 6.36
CA THR A 299 -1.57 -1.65 6.80
C THR A 299 -0.78 -2.96 6.73
N SER A 300 -0.05 -3.20 5.63
CA SER A 300 0.79 -4.38 5.45
C SER A 300 2.02 -4.40 6.37
N SER A 301 2.42 -3.25 6.91
CA SER A 301 3.53 -3.09 7.86
C SER A 301 3.10 -2.57 9.22
N ASN A 302 1.86 -2.85 9.60
CA ASN A 302 1.31 -2.42 10.87
C ASN A 302 1.88 -3.29 12.00
N LEU A 303 2.67 -2.70 12.89
CA LEU A 303 3.17 -3.35 14.10
C LEU A 303 2.45 -2.83 15.37
N PHE A 304 1.51 -1.90 15.25
CA PHE A 304 0.71 -1.36 16.37
C PHE A 304 -0.08 -2.45 17.10
N SER A 305 -0.43 -3.53 16.40
CA SER A 305 -1.07 -4.73 16.96
C SER A 305 -0.29 -5.38 18.11
N GLU A 306 1.04 -5.22 18.16
CA GLU A 306 1.91 -5.80 19.19
C GLU A 306 1.81 -5.11 20.56
N LEU A 307 1.13 -3.97 20.62
CA LEU A 307 1.05 -3.13 21.82
C LEU A 307 -0.17 -3.32 22.70
N CYS A 308 -1.01 -4.29 22.36
CA CYS A 308 -2.24 -4.55 23.11
C CYS A 308 -2.05 -4.93 24.58
N THR A 309 -0.83 -5.05 25.09
CA THR A 309 -0.61 -5.36 26.51
C THR A 309 -0.52 -4.16 27.43
N ASP A 310 -0.15 -2.93 27.01
CA ASP A 310 0.12 -1.86 27.99
C ASP A 310 0.01 -0.43 27.42
N LEU A 311 -1.11 -0.04 26.81
CA LEU A 311 -1.44 1.39 26.67
C LEU A 311 -2.47 1.78 27.74
N PRO A 312 -2.19 2.79 28.59
CA PRO A 312 -3.13 3.20 29.62
C PRO A 312 -4.47 3.59 28.98
N ALA A 313 -5.56 3.14 29.60
CA ALA A 313 -6.92 3.44 29.15
C ALA A 313 -7.07 4.96 28.92
N PRO A 314 -7.77 5.40 27.85
CA PRO A 314 -7.88 6.82 27.51
C PRO A 314 -8.61 7.58 28.63
N ALA A 315 -7.86 8.16 29.55
CA ALA A 315 -8.35 9.13 30.50
C ALA A 315 -8.04 10.50 29.90
N ASN A 316 -9.04 11.05 29.19
CA ASN A 316 -9.03 12.27 28.37
C ASN A 316 -8.60 12.06 26.92
N SER A 317 -9.46 12.54 26.01
CA SER A 317 -9.38 12.45 24.55
C SER A 317 -8.30 13.35 23.92
N SER A 318 -7.08 13.29 24.44
CA SER A 318 -5.91 13.93 23.86
C SER A 318 -4.71 12.98 23.93
N THR A 319 -4.91 11.70 23.60
CA THR A 319 -3.80 10.80 23.35
C THR A 319 -2.99 11.40 22.22
N ASP A 320 -1.85 11.97 22.59
CA ASP A 320 -0.89 12.54 21.68
C ASP A 320 -0.42 11.42 20.74
N VAL A 321 -0.89 11.48 19.49
CA VAL A 321 -0.61 10.48 18.45
C VAL A 321 0.89 10.32 18.27
N ALA A 322 1.64 11.40 18.45
CA ALA A 322 3.08 11.43 18.36
C ALA A 322 3.73 10.66 19.52
N ALA A 323 3.36 10.97 20.77
CA ALA A 323 3.87 10.26 21.94
C ALA A 323 3.46 8.77 21.94
N THR A 324 2.28 8.45 21.40
CA THR A 324 1.83 7.07 21.23
C THR A 324 2.69 6.35 20.20
N LEU A 325 2.93 6.96 19.02
CA LEU A 325 3.73 6.39 17.94
C LEU A 325 5.21 6.24 18.33
N GLU A 326 5.77 7.18 19.07
CA GLU A 326 7.14 7.12 19.60
C GLU A 326 7.30 5.94 20.57
N ALA A 327 6.42 5.84 21.57
CA ALA A 327 6.42 4.73 22.52
C ALA A 327 6.23 3.36 21.85
N VAL A 328 5.51 3.33 20.72
CA VAL A 328 5.37 2.12 19.90
C VAL A 328 6.71 1.69 19.31
N LEU A 329 7.37 2.61 18.62
CA LEU A 329 8.58 2.30 17.87
C LEU A 329 9.72 1.95 18.82
N ASP A 330 9.83 2.61 19.97
CA ASP A 330 10.82 2.25 21.00
C ASP A 330 10.67 0.80 21.47
N LYS A 331 9.43 0.32 21.68
CA LYS A 331 9.16 -1.06 22.12
C LYS A 331 9.38 -2.11 21.03
N ILE A 332 9.27 -1.73 19.75
CA ILE A 332 9.50 -2.62 18.60
C ILE A 332 11.00 -2.78 18.29
N HIS A 333 11.86 -1.86 18.76
CA HIS A 333 13.30 -1.89 18.50
C HIS A 333 14.14 -2.70 19.50
N GLU A 334 13.57 -3.17 20.62
CA GLU A 334 14.23 -4.13 21.53
C GLU A 334 14.07 -5.59 21.08
#